data_AF-A0A6J6A7Y5-F1
#
_entry.id   AF-A0A6J6A7Y5-F1
#
_cell.length_a   1.000
_cell.length_b   1.000
_cell.length_c   1.000
_cell.angle_alpha   90.00
_cell.angle_beta   90.00
_cell.angle_gamma   90.00
#
_symmetry.space_group_name_H-M   'P 1'
#
loop_
_entity.id
_entity.type
_entity.pdbx_description
1 polymer ?
#
loop_
_entity_poly.entity_id
_entity_poly.type
_entity_poly.pdbx_seq_one_letter_code
_entity_poly.pdbx_strand_id
1 'polypeptide(L)' 'MSLDPRLLAVLACPVDKGPLYYLGDEQGLYNPRLRRRYVVREGIPVMLPDEAVTVEAADADAFDARIASGDLAPTFGA' A
#
# COMPACT_ATOMS: atom_id res chain seq x y z
N MET A 1 4.38 -15.20 -0.71
CA MET A 1 4.49 -15.58 0.71
C MET A 1 3.99 -14.36 1.46
N SER A 2 2.68 -14.32 1.75
CA SER A 2 2.00 -13.08 2.14
C SER A 2 2.58 -12.47 3.41
N LEU A 3 2.71 -11.14 3.43
CA LEU A 3 3.02 -10.37 4.63
C LEU A 3 2.21 -10.79 5.86
N ASP A 4 2.89 -10.85 7.02
CA ASP A 4 2.24 -11.20 8.29
C ASP A 4 1.14 -10.17 8.62
N PRO A 5 -0.10 -10.61 8.93
CA PRO A 5 -1.21 -9.71 9.25
C PRO A 5 -0.92 -8.73 10.39
N ARG A 6 -0.10 -9.11 11.36
CA ARG A 6 0.29 -8.23 12.48
C ARG A 6 1.25 -7.14 12.04
N LEU A 7 2.11 -7.44 11.06
CA LEU A 7 2.98 -6.43 10.46
C LEU A 7 2.14 -5.48 9.60
N LEU A 8 1.23 -6.00 8.78
CA LEU A 8 0.29 -5.18 8.01
C LEU A 8 -0.47 -4.21 8.94
N ALA A 9 -0.93 -4.68 10.10
CA ALA A 9 -1.66 -3.89 11.08
C ALA A 9 -0.96 -2.62 11.61
N VAL A 10 0.36 -2.50 11.43
CA VAL A 10 1.16 -1.37 11.94
C VAL A 10 1.83 -0.54 10.85
N LEU A 11 1.72 -0.95 9.58
CA LEU A 11 2.43 -0.31 8.47
C LEU A 11 1.74 1.00 8.05
N ALA A 12 2.43 2.12 8.32
CA ALA A 12 2.03 3.47 7.94
C ALA A 12 2.94 4.03 6.85
N CYS A 13 2.42 4.93 6.02
CA CYS A 13 3.23 5.62 5.04
C CYS A 13 4.40 6.37 5.72
N PRO A 14 5.65 6.24 5.24
CA PRO A 14 6.80 6.91 5.84
C PRO A 14 6.72 8.45 5.73
N VAL A 15 5.94 8.98 4.78
CA VAL A 15 5.82 10.42 4.52
C VAL A 15 4.68 11.05 5.32
N ASP A 16 3.44 10.59 5.11
CA ASP A 16 2.24 11.22 5.69
C ASP A 16 1.72 10.52 6.96
N LYS A 17 2.34 9.40 7.36
CA LYS A 17 1.99 8.59 8.55
C LYS A 17 0.58 8.02 8.56
N GLY A 18 -0.18 8.11 7.47
CA GLY A 18 -1.50 7.51 7.38
C GLY A 18 -1.46 6.04 6.94
N PRO A 19 -2.64 5.37 6.91
CA PRO A 19 -2.74 3.98 6.51
C PRO A 19 -2.43 3.77 5.03
N LEU A 20 -2.08 2.53 4.70
CA LEU A 20 -1.77 2.02 3.37
C LEU A 20 -2.75 0.91 3.01
N TYR A 21 -2.84 0.57 1.73
CA TYR A 21 -3.68 -0.53 1.24
C TYR A 21 -2.79 -1.62 0.69
N TYR A 22 -2.96 -2.83 1.20
CA TYR A 22 -2.13 -3.96 0.78
C TYR A 22 -2.68 -4.59 -0.49
N LEU A 23 -1.93 -4.45 -1.59
CA LEU A 23 -2.31 -4.96 -2.92
C LEU A 23 -1.87 -6.41 -3.14
N GLY A 24 -1.16 -7.03 -2.18
CA GLY A 24 -0.51 -8.33 -2.31
C GLY A 24 1.01 -8.21 -2.46
N ASP A 25 1.76 -9.31 -2.29
CA ASP A 25 3.24 -9.28 -2.29
C ASP A 25 3.81 -8.70 -3.59
N GLU A 26 3.26 -9.10 -4.74
CA GLU A 26 3.77 -8.68 -6.06
C GLU A 26 3.41 -7.23 -6.40
N GLN A 27 2.36 -6.69 -5.77
CA GLN A 27 1.83 -5.37 -6.07
C GLN A 27 2.19 -4.33 -4.99
N GLY A 28 2.52 -4.76 -3.77
CA GLY A 28 3.02 -3.93 -2.69
C GLY A 28 1.94 -3.23 -1.86
N LEU A 29 2.31 -2.11 -1.24
CA LEU A 29 1.45 -1.27 -0.42
C LEU A 29 1.17 0.05 -1.13
N TYR A 30 -0.09 0.45 -1.24
CA TYR A 30 -0.50 1.65 -1.94
C TYR A 30 -1.01 2.74 -1.00
N ASN A 31 -0.60 3.98 -1.26
CA ASN A 31 -1.12 5.18 -0.62
C ASN A 31 -1.95 5.99 -1.64
N PRO A 32 -3.29 6.02 -1.53
CA PRO A 32 -4.14 6.79 -2.46
C PRO A 32 -3.98 8.31 -2.29
N ARG A 33 -3.59 8.79 -1.10
CA ARG A 33 -3.44 10.23 -0.81
C ARG A 33 -2.26 10.84 -1.56
N LEU A 34 -1.17 10.08 -1.68
CA LEU A 34 0.06 10.50 -2.36
C LEU A 34 0.23 9.85 -3.74
N ARG A 35 -0.66 8.93 -4.13
CA ARG A 35 -0.58 8.07 -5.32
C ARG A 35 0.79 7.40 -5.45
N ARG A 36 1.25 6.81 -4.34
CA ARG A 36 2.55 6.13 -4.24
C ARG A 36 2.38 4.68 -3.84
N ARG A 37 3.28 3.85 -4.35
CA ARG A 37 3.34 2.42 -4.09
C ARG A 37 4.70 2.04 -3.52
N TYR A 38 4.68 1.26 -2.45
CA TYR A 38 5.85 0.71 -1.79
C TYR A 38 5.94 -0.77 -2.13
N VAL A 39 7.01 -1.17 -2.81
CA VAL A 39 7.21 -2.56 -3.23
C VAL A 39 7.47 -3.46 -2.02
N VAL A 40 7.08 -4.73 -2.13
CA VAL A 40 7.43 -5.76 -1.17
C VAL A 40 8.41 -6.70 -1.85
N ARG A 41 9.62 -6.83 -1.30
CA ARG A 41 10.68 -7.68 -1.84
C ARG A 41 10.94 -8.79 -0.82
N GLU A 42 10.76 -10.04 -1.22
CA GLU A 42 11.01 -11.20 -0.35
C GLU A 42 10.21 -11.15 0.98
N GLY A 43 8.98 -10.60 0.92
CA GLY A 43 8.13 -10.42 2.11
C GLY A 43 8.52 -9.23 2.99
N ILE A 44 9.50 -8.42 2.58
CA ILE A 44 9.95 -7.22 3.29
C ILE A 44 9.42 -5.97 2.58
N PRO A 45 8.59 -5.14 3.24
CA PRO A 45 8.12 -3.88 2.68
C PRO A 45 9.26 -2.86 2.59
N VAL A 46 9.50 -2.31 1.40
CA VAL A 46 10.48 -1.25 1.20
C VAL A 46 9.83 0.11 1.50
N MET A 47 9.92 0.53 2.76
CA MET A 47 9.27 1.74 3.28
C MET A 47 10.15 2.99 3.18
N LEU A 48 10.86 3.15 2.06
CA LEU A 48 11.74 4.28 1.79
C LEU A 48 11.03 5.27 0.85
N PRO A 49 10.90 6.56 1.19
CA PRO A 49 10.26 7.56 0.33
C PRO A 49 10.88 7.67 -1.07
N ASP A 50 12.20 7.47 -1.17
CA ASP A 50 12.96 7.59 -2.42
C ASP A 50 12.84 6.35 -3.32
N GLU A 51 12.51 5.18 -2.76
CA GLU A 51 12.21 3.96 -3.52
C GLU A 51 10.72 3.81 -3.83
N ALA A 52 9.89 4.76 -3.37
CA ALA A 52 8.46 4.74 -3.65
C ALA A 52 8.20 4.95 -5.14
N VAL A 53 7.35 4.12 -5.72
CA VAL A 53 6.95 4.22 -7.13
C VAL A 53 5.70 5.08 -7.22
N THR A 54 5.75 6.15 -8.03
CA THR A 54 4.55 6.92 -8.38
C THR A 54 3.63 6.03 -9.21
N VAL A 55 2.35 6.02 -8.86
CA VAL A 55 1.33 5.27 -9.58
C VAL A 55 0.71 6.18 -10.64
N GLU A 56 0.70 5.71 -11.89
CA GLU A 56 0.06 6.41 -13.00
C GLU A 56 -1.46 6.50 -12.79
N ALA A 57 -2.09 7.51 -13.40
CA ALA A 57 -3.51 7.81 -13.15
C ALA A 57 -4.44 6.60 -13.38
N ALA A 58 -4.24 5.85 -14.46
CA ALA A 58 -5.07 4.69 -14.78
C ALA A 58 -4.99 3.58 -13.72
N ASP A 59 -3.78 3.31 -13.20
CA ASP A 59 -3.58 2.31 -12.15
C ASP A 59 -4.12 2.80 -10.80
N ALA A 60 -3.94 4.11 -10.51
CA ALA A 60 -4.48 4.73 -9.31
C ALA A 60 -6.01 4.61 -9.27
N ASP A 61 -6.70 4.91 -10.37
CA ASP A 61 -8.16 4.79 -10.48
C ASP A 61 -8.62 3.34 -10.26
N ALA A 62 -7.87 2.35 -10.77
CA ALA A 62 -8.16 0.93 -10.56
C ALA A 62 -7.99 0.51 -9.09
N PHE A 63 -6.95 0.97 -8.41
CA PHE A 63 -6.75 0.70 -6.98
C PHE A 63 -7.80 1.42 -6.12
N ASP A 64 -8.09 2.67 -6.42
CA ASP A 64 -9.08 3.47 -5.72
C ASP A 64 -10.48 2.85 -5.85
N ALA A 65 -10.84 2.29 -7.01
CA ALA A 65 -12.08 1.56 -7.21
C ALA A 65 -12.17 0.30 -6.33
N ARG A 66 -11.07 -0.45 -6.18
CA ARG A 66 -10.99 -1.63 -5.29
C ARG A 66 -11.02 -1.26 -3.81
N ILE A 67 -10.51 -0.08 -3.46
CA ILE A 67 -10.66 0.46 -2.10
C ILE A 67 -12.13 0.81 -1.86
N ALA A 68 -12.78 1.48 -2.82
CA ALA A 68 -14.17 1.89 -2.71
C ALA A 68 -15.16 0.71 -2.67
N SER A 69 -14.86 -0.41 -3.34
CA SER A 69 -15.64 -1.66 -3.24
C SER A 69 -15.43 -2.41 -1.92
N GLY A 70 -14.40 -2.05 -1.14
CA GLY A 70 -14.02 -2.74 0.09
C GLY A 70 -13.17 -3.99 -0.14
N ASP A 71 -12.70 -4.25 -1.37
CA ASP A 71 -11.84 -5.38 -1.69
C ASP A 71 -10.43 -5.25 -1.09
N LEU A 72 -10.01 -4.01 -0.81
CA LEU A 72 -8.74 -3.68 -0.19
C LEU A 72 -8.96 -3.05 1.17
N ALA A 73 -8.52 -3.76 2.22
CA ALA A 73 -8.56 -3.24 3.58
C ALA A 73 -7.36 -2.30 3.84
N PRO A 74 -7.56 -1.21 4.61
CA PRO A 74 -6.45 -0.41 5.11
C PRO A 74 -5.61 -1.20 6.10
N THR A 75 -4.32 -0.86 6.18
CA THR A 75 -3.37 -1.45 7.13
C THR A 75 -3.79 -1.20 8.58
N PHE A 76 -4.37 -0.04 8.88
CA PHE A 76 -4.93 0.26 10.19
C PHE A 76 -5.98 1.36 10.11
N GLY A 77 -6.83 1.45 11.14
CA GLY A 77 -7.94 2.39 11.18
C GLY A 77 -9.04 1.96 10.21
N ALA A 78 -10.28 1.92 10.71
CA ALA A 78 -11.47 1.70 9.92
C ALA A 78 -12.06 3.05 9.51
#